data_AF-A0A1Z9AJ21-F1
#
_entry.id   AF-A0A1Z9AJ21-F1
#
_cell.length_a   1.000
_cell.length_b   1.000
_cell.length_c   1.000
_cell.angle_alpha   90.00
_cell.angle_beta   90.00
_cell.angle_gamma   90.00
#
_symmetry.space_group_name_H-M   'P 1'
#
loop_
_entity.id
_entity.type
_entity.pdbx_description
1 polymer ?
#
loop_
_entity_poly.entity_id
_entity_poly.type
_entity_poly.pdbx_seq_one_letter_code
_entity_poly.pdbx_strand_id
1 'polypeptide(L)'
;MKNIILQHYDGDLGEIEKESIENIKKYAKMVDTEYHLIRGNPFRSHLTSPCQKVHMLNEEWDDYDNVLMLDIDMFTPKELTQNVFEVDGIGLYADTQKMLHRKIVANNPIIASSSAPYWGGAIYKLNRSMRKKLRNQLGGNESWMLNFNKKWTFEDEGIMHVLAYRAGITMKTDNLFMDNKWCQDSFLPNPEKAGFIHVRKKIKPGGPEQEKIDNLRTLQKAGIIE
;
A
#
# COMPACT_ATOMS: atom_id res chain seq x y z
N MET A 1 -19.63 -4.20 -9.71
CA MET A 1 -18.81 -3.07 -9.22
C MET A 1 -17.55 -3.05 -10.05
N LYS A 2 -17.16 -1.91 -10.61
CA LYS A 2 -15.96 -1.79 -11.44
C LYS A 2 -14.76 -1.53 -10.53
N ASN A 3 -13.83 -2.47 -10.41
CA ASN A 3 -12.67 -2.36 -9.53
C ASN A 3 -11.37 -2.40 -10.34
N ILE A 4 -10.27 -1.94 -9.73
CA ILE A 4 -8.93 -2.04 -10.30
C ILE A 4 -7.87 -2.25 -9.22
N ILE A 5 -6.87 -3.06 -9.55
CA ILE A 5 -5.65 -3.22 -8.77
C ILE A 5 -4.52 -2.46 -9.47
N LEU A 6 -3.84 -1.61 -8.71
CA LEU A 6 -2.70 -0.81 -9.12
C LEU A 6 -1.45 -1.29 -8.39
N GLN A 7 -0.35 -1.34 -9.10
CA GLN A 7 0.99 -1.33 -8.52
C GLN A 7 1.77 -0.15 -9.09
N HIS A 8 2.77 0.35 -8.37
CA HIS A 8 3.66 1.40 -8.87
C HIS A 8 5.11 0.93 -8.85
N TYR A 9 5.85 1.26 -9.91
CA TYR A 9 7.29 1.09 -9.95
C TYR A 9 7.97 2.12 -10.86
N ASP A 10 9.06 2.71 -10.37
CA ASP A 10 9.93 3.58 -11.14
C ASP A 10 11.28 2.89 -11.42
N GLY A 11 11.76 2.98 -12.66
CA GLY A 11 12.97 2.29 -13.13
C GLY A 11 12.74 0.90 -13.73
N ASP A 12 13.83 0.17 -13.96
CA ASP A 12 13.81 -1.12 -14.67
C ASP A 12 13.25 -2.25 -13.81
N LEU A 13 12.34 -3.04 -14.39
CA LEU A 13 11.75 -4.18 -13.72
C LEU A 13 12.78 -5.31 -13.55
N GLY A 14 13.10 -5.61 -12.29
CA GLY A 14 13.85 -6.80 -11.92
C GLY A 14 12.99 -8.06 -11.95
N GLU A 15 13.53 -9.13 -11.40
CA GLU A 15 12.89 -10.45 -11.38
C GLU A 15 11.68 -10.48 -10.44
N ILE A 16 11.83 -9.95 -9.22
CA ILE A 16 10.75 -9.92 -8.23
C ILE A 16 9.57 -9.10 -8.73
N GLU A 17 9.84 -7.94 -9.31
CA GLU A 17 8.79 -7.06 -9.79
C GLU A 17 7.99 -7.73 -10.91
N LYS A 18 8.67 -8.40 -11.85
CA LYS A 18 8.00 -9.16 -12.93
C LYS A 18 7.13 -10.28 -12.37
N GLU A 19 7.64 -11.04 -11.41
CA GLU A 19 6.88 -12.13 -10.79
C GLU A 19 5.69 -11.63 -9.99
N SER A 20 5.84 -10.54 -9.24
CA SER A 20 4.72 -9.91 -8.53
C SER A 20 3.65 -9.42 -9.50
N ILE A 21 4.04 -8.74 -10.58
CA ILE A 21 3.10 -8.28 -11.62
C ILE A 21 2.27 -9.44 -12.17
N GLU A 22 2.91 -10.56 -12.54
CA GLU A 22 2.20 -11.72 -13.06
C GLU A 22 1.34 -12.42 -12.01
N ASN A 23 1.82 -12.51 -10.76
CA ASN A 23 1.04 -13.03 -9.64
C ASN A 23 -0.22 -12.19 -9.37
N ILE A 24 -0.09 -10.86 -9.30
CA ILE A 24 -1.22 -9.96 -9.07
C ILE A 24 -2.17 -9.90 -10.27
N LYS A 25 -1.69 -10.02 -11.52
CA LYS A 25 -2.56 -10.16 -12.70
C LYS A 25 -3.41 -11.43 -12.63
N LYS A 26 -2.85 -12.56 -12.19
CA LYS A 26 -3.61 -13.81 -11.97
C LYS A 26 -4.67 -13.60 -10.89
N TYR A 27 -4.32 -12.97 -9.77
CA TYR A 27 -5.28 -12.63 -8.72
C TYR A 27 -6.39 -11.71 -9.23
N ALA A 28 -6.04 -10.66 -9.99
CA ALA A 28 -6.99 -9.74 -10.60
C ALA A 28 -8.01 -10.46 -11.49
N LYS A 29 -7.53 -11.41 -12.31
CA LYS A 29 -8.40 -12.26 -13.12
C LYS A 29 -9.33 -13.14 -12.27
N MET A 30 -8.83 -13.67 -11.16
CA MET A 30 -9.61 -14.53 -10.26
C MET A 30 -10.76 -13.77 -9.58
N VAL A 31 -10.56 -12.50 -9.24
CA VAL A 31 -11.58 -11.66 -8.59
C VAL A 31 -12.34 -10.73 -9.56
N ASP A 32 -12.23 -11.00 -10.86
CA ASP A 32 -12.89 -10.27 -11.96
C ASP A 32 -12.68 -8.75 -11.91
N THR A 33 -11.41 -8.33 -11.84
CA THR A 33 -11.01 -6.91 -11.77
C THR A 33 -9.90 -6.59 -12.77
N GLU A 34 -9.77 -5.31 -13.11
CA GLU A 34 -8.67 -4.82 -13.93
C GLU A 34 -7.36 -4.73 -13.14
N TYR A 35 -6.23 -4.78 -13.85
CA TYR A 35 -4.88 -4.57 -13.31
C TYR A 35 -4.16 -3.50 -14.12
N HIS A 36 -3.44 -2.59 -13.44
CA HIS A 36 -2.59 -1.61 -14.09
C HIS A 36 -1.28 -1.37 -13.32
N LEU A 37 -0.16 -1.38 -14.03
CA LEU A 37 1.14 -1.01 -13.49
C LEU A 37 1.44 0.45 -13.83
N ILE A 38 1.43 1.30 -12.80
CA ILE A 38 1.81 2.70 -12.88
C ILE A 38 3.34 2.78 -13.00
N ARG A 39 3.83 3.56 -13.98
CA ARG A 39 5.26 3.71 -14.29
C ARG A 39 5.74 5.15 -14.09
N GLY A 40 7.01 5.31 -13.76
CA GLY A 40 7.65 6.62 -13.66
C GLY A 40 7.15 7.42 -12.46
N ASN A 41 7.05 8.75 -12.63
CA ASN A 41 6.69 9.68 -11.55
C ASN A 41 5.42 10.51 -11.86
N PRO A 42 4.24 9.86 -11.95
CA PRO A 42 3.03 10.50 -12.46
C PRO A 42 2.24 11.32 -11.43
N PHE A 43 2.55 11.23 -10.14
CA PHE A 43 1.93 12.08 -9.13
C PHE A 43 2.58 13.47 -9.13
N ARG A 44 3.86 13.53 -8.76
CA ARG A 44 4.66 14.75 -8.70
C ARG A 44 6.12 14.39 -8.99
N SER A 45 6.66 14.87 -10.11
CA SER A 45 7.96 14.44 -10.63
C SER A 45 9.16 14.70 -9.71
N HIS A 46 9.05 15.65 -8.78
CA HIS A 46 10.10 16.00 -7.83
C HIS A 46 10.05 15.19 -6.53
N LEU A 47 9.01 14.38 -6.32
CA LEU A 47 8.86 13.54 -5.12
C LEU A 47 9.53 12.17 -5.32
N THR A 48 9.92 11.51 -4.23
CA THR A 48 10.49 10.16 -4.27
C THR A 48 9.53 9.14 -4.90
N SER A 49 10.10 8.04 -5.39
CA SER A 49 9.34 6.96 -6.04
C SER A 49 8.18 6.43 -5.17
N PRO A 50 8.32 6.13 -3.86
CA PRO A 50 7.18 5.69 -3.05
C PRO A 50 6.03 6.68 -2.99
N CYS A 51 6.31 7.99 -2.97
CA CYS A 51 5.27 9.04 -2.96
C CYS A 51 4.37 8.99 -4.21
N GLN A 52 4.83 8.39 -5.31
CA GLN A 52 4.06 8.33 -6.55
C GLN A 52 2.84 7.41 -6.43
N LYS A 53 2.77 6.53 -5.42
CA LYS A 53 1.57 5.73 -5.12
C LYS A 53 0.33 6.60 -4.86
N VAL A 54 0.51 7.85 -4.40
CA VAL A 54 -0.56 8.83 -4.22
C VAL A 54 -1.28 9.16 -5.54
N HIS A 55 -0.69 8.84 -6.69
CA HIS A 55 -1.34 8.90 -7.99
C HIS A 55 -2.63 8.06 -8.06
N MET A 56 -2.82 7.07 -7.18
CA MET A 56 -4.08 6.34 -7.05
C MET A 56 -5.29 7.24 -6.78
N LEU A 57 -5.07 8.48 -6.29
CA LEU A 57 -6.12 9.46 -6.06
C LEU A 57 -6.54 10.22 -7.33
N ASN A 58 -5.80 10.08 -8.44
CA ASN A 58 -6.04 10.81 -9.70
C ASN A 58 -7.47 10.58 -10.24
N GLU A 59 -8.01 11.59 -10.93
CA GLU A 59 -9.34 11.55 -11.52
C GLU A 59 -9.50 10.54 -12.66
N GLU A 60 -8.41 10.10 -13.29
CA GLU A 60 -8.45 9.02 -14.29
C GLU A 60 -9.01 7.71 -13.72
N TRP A 61 -8.93 7.52 -12.39
CA TRP A 61 -9.47 6.35 -11.70
C TRP A 61 -10.92 6.56 -11.21
N ASP A 62 -11.58 7.66 -11.57
CA ASP A 62 -12.93 7.97 -11.09
C ASP A 62 -13.99 7.02 -11.68
N ASP A 63 -13.73 6.35 -12.80
CA ASP A 63 -14.66 5.36 -13.35
C ASP A 63 -14.76 4.08 -12.51
N TYR A 64 -13.79 3.83 -11.62
CA TYR A 64 -13.77 2.66 -10.75
C TYR A 64 -14.46 2.95 -9.42
N ASP A 65 -15.24 1.99 -8.93
CA ASP A 65 -15.86 2.03 -7.61
C ASP A 65 -14.79 1.91 -6.53
N ASN A 66 -13.86 0.95 -6.67
CA ASN A 66 -12.72 0.78 -5.78
C ASN A 66 -11.39 0.71 -6.54
N VAL A 67 -10.36 1.24 -5.89
CA VAL A 67 -8.96 1.16 -6.34
C VAL A 67 -8.16 0.54 -5.20
N LEU A 68 -7.42 -0.51 -5.49
CA LEU A 68 -6.46 -1.13 -4.60
C LEU A 68 -5.05 -0.79 -5.08
N MET A 69 -4.26 -0.06 -4.29
CA MET A 69 -2.82 0.10 -4.50
C MET A 69 -2.06 -0.93 -3.68
N LEU A 70 -1.12 -1.63 -4.30
CA LEU A 70 -0.19 -2.56 -3.64
C LEU A 70 1.26 -2.14 -3.91
N ASP A 71 2.15 -2.40 -2.95
CA ASP A 71 3.59 -2.37 -3.23
C ASP A 71 3.96 -3.39 -4.33
N ILE A 72 5.06 -3.13 -5.04
CA ILE A 72 5.50 -3.95 -6.18
C ILE A 72 6.00 -5.34 -5.79
N ASP A 73 6.28 -5.57 -4.51
CA ASP A 73 6.80 -6.83 -3.94
C ASP A 73 5.75 -7.53 -3.08
N MET A 74 4.48 -7.28 -3.39
CA MET A 74 3.31 -7.96 -2.82
C MET A 74 2.92 -9.16 -3.70
N PHE A 75 2.56 -10.26 -3.06
CA PHE A 75 2.14 -11.49 -3.71
C PHE A 75 0.90 -12.05 -3.03
N THR A 76 0.07 -12.80 -3.77
CA THR A 76 -0.99 -13.62 -3.20
C THR A 76 -0.53 -15.05 -3.01
N PRO A 77 -0.91 -15.70 -1.89
CA PRO A 77 -0.76 -17.14 -1.76
C PRO A 77 -1.59 -17.87 -2.82
N LYS A 78 -1.12 -19.04 -3.24
CA LYS A 78 -1.76 -19.90 -4.25
C LYS A 78 -3.20 -20.26 -3.91
N GLU A 79 -3.48 -20.56 -2.64
CA GLU A 79 -4.79 -21.04 -2.18
C GLU A 79 -5.76 -19.90 -1.83
N LEU A 80 -5.37 -18.63 -2.06
CA LEU A 80 -6.26 -17.49 -1.80
C LEU A 80 -7.43 -17.49 -2.77
N THR A 81 -8.65 -17.49 -2.23
CA THR A 81 -9.90 -17.43 -3.00
C THR A 81 -10.75 -16.21 -2.66
N GLN A 82 -10.33 -15.41 -1.68
CA GLN A 82 -11.12 -14.28 -1.18
C GLN A 82 -10.93 -13.04 -2.06
N ASN A 83 -12.03 -12.34 -2.31
CA ASN A 83 -12.02 -11.06 -2.99
C ASN A 83 -11.70 -9.92 -2.02
N VAL A 84 -10.54 -9.27 -2.19
CA VAL A 84 -10.11 -8.13 -1.37
C VAL A 84 -11.12 -6.97 -1.40
N PHE A 85 -11.89 -6.81 -2.47
CA PHE A 85 -12.88 -5.75 -2.58
C PHE A 85 -14.14 -5.99 -1.74
N GLU A 86 -14.34 -7.21 -1.23
CA GLU A 86 -15.44 -7.58 -0.34
C GLU A 86 -15.06 -7.51 1.15
N VAL A 87 -13.79 -7.20 1.44
CA VAL A 87 -13.24 -7.11 2.79
C VAL A 87 -13.45 -5.70 3.34
N ASP A 88 -13.50 -5.51 4.65
CA ASP A 88 -13.50 -4.18 5.25
C ASP A 88 -12.08 -3.60 5.42
N GLY A 89 -11.98 -2.27 5.50
CA GLY A 89 -10.72 -1.59 5.77
C GLY A 89 -10.08 -0.94 4.55
N ILE A 90 -9.30 0.12 4.79
CA ILE A 90 -8.54 0.86 3.78
C ILE A 90 -7.09 0.39 3.72
N GLY A 91 -6.41 0.27 4.86
CA GLY A 91 -5.00 -0.11 4.89
C GLY A 91 -4.57 -0.70 6.22
N LEU A 92 -3.29 -1.05 6.33
CA LEU A 92 -2.74 -1.69 7.52
C LEU A 92 -2.53 -0.67 8.66
N TYR A 93 -2.85 -1.04 9.90
CA TYR A 93 -2.49 -0.29 11.11
C TYR A 93 -1.99 -1.20 12.25
N ALA A 94 -0.86 -1.87 11.99
CA ALA A 94 -0.19 -2.75 12.94
C ALA A 94 0.81 -1.98 13.83
N ASP A 95 1.57 -2.68 14.68
CA ASP A 95 2.45 -2.06 15.68
C ASP A 95 3.53 -1.16 15.06
N THR A 96 4.02 -1.51 13.86
CA THR A 96 4.93 -0.66 13.09
C THR A 96 4.24 0.66 12.72
N GLN A 97 3.02 0.61 12.16
CA GLN A 97 2.26 1.82 11.81
C GLN A 97 1.88 2.63 13.04
N LYS A 98 1.53 2.03 14.18
CA LYS A 98 1.30 2.78 15.44
C LYS A 98 2.56 3.54 15.88
N MET A 99 3.73 2.93 15.75
CA MET A 99 5.00 3.58 16.05
C MET A 99 5.31 4.71 15.07
N LEU A 100 5.13 4.50 13.77
CA LEU A 100 5.32 5.53 12.75
C LEU A 100 4.32 6.68 12.90
N HIS A 101 3.06 6.38 13.22
CA HIS A 101 2.03 7.37 13.48
C HIS A 101 2.40 8.29 14.66
N ARG A 102 2.89 7.73 15.78
CA ARG A 102 3.42 8.57 16.88
C ARG A 102 4.57 9.46 16.44
N LYS A 103 5.48 8.94 15.61
CA LYS A 103 6.64 9.70 15.10
C LYS A 103 6.23 10.83 14.15
N ILE A 104 5.33 10.59 13.21
CA ILE A 104 4.91 11.63 12.26
C ILE A 104 4.20 12.77 12.98
N VAL A 105 3.36 12.47 13.98
CA VAL A 105 2.66 13.48 14.80
C VAL A 105 3.65 14.29 15.62
N ALA A 106 4.65 13.65 16.23
CA ALA A 106 5.68 14.35 17.00
C ALA A 106 6.58 15.23 16.11
N ASN A 107 6.92 14.75 14.92
CA ASN A 107 7.82 15.46 14.00
C ASN A 107 7.12 16.56 13.20
N ASN A 108 5.80 16.45 12.98
CA ASN A 108 5.04 17.34 12.11
C ASN A 108 3.72 17.82 12.77
N PRO A 109 3.73 18.36 14.01
CA PRO A 109 2.52 18.61 14.80
C PRO A 109 1.55 19.63 14.18
N ILE A 110 2.00 20.42 13.19
CA ILE A 110 1.16 21.39 12.47
C ILE A 110 0.29 20.70 11.42
N ILE A 111 0.79 19.63 10.79
CA ILE A 111 0.15 18.99 9.63
C ILE A 111 -0.27 17.54 9.89
N ALA A 112 0.08 16.97 11.03
CA ALA A 112 -0.24 15.60 11.43
C ALA A 112 -0.98 15.60 12.77
N SER A 113 -1.84 14.60 12.98
CA SER A 113 -2.63 14.49 14.21
C SER A 113 -2.88 13.03 14.58
N SER A 114 -2.72 12.70 15.87
CA SER A 114 -3.05 11.37 16.40
C SER A 114 -4.54 11.02 16.30
N SER A 115 -5.39 12.02 16.03
CA SER A 115 -6.83 11.83 15.82
C SER A 115 -7.18 11.37 14.41
N ALA A 116 -6.28 11.50 13.44
CA ALA A 116 -6.44 11.08 12.05
C ALA A 116 -5.87 9.66 11.84
N PRO A 117 -6.36 8.89 10.87
CA PRO A 117 -5.82 7.57 10.59
C PRO A 117 -4.41 7.65 9.99
N TYR A 118 -3.66 6.58 10.22
CA TYR A 118 -2.38 6.31 9.56
C TYR A 118 -2.47 4.92 8.95
N TRP A 119 -2.02 4.77 7.71
CA TRP A 119 -2.06 3.51 6.98
C TRP A 119 -0.66 3.13 6.49
N GLY A 120 -0.34 1.84 6.52
CA GLY A 120 0.90 1.32 5.95
C GLY A 120 0.87 1.37 4.42
N GLY A 121 2.00 1.74 3.82
CA GLY A 121 2.12 2.05 2.40
C GLY A 121 2.04 0.85 1.48
N ALA A 122 2.15 -0.36 2.02
CA ALA A 122 2.11 -1.59 1.25
C ALA A 122 0.72 -1.90 0.67
N ILE A 123 -0.35 -1.33 1.24
CA ILE A 123 -1.71 -1.54 0.77
C ILE A 123 -2.62 -0.34 1.06
N TYR A 124 -3.34 0.12 0.04
CA TYR A 124 -4.46 1.05 0.18
C TYR A 124 -5.63 0.61 -0.69
N LYS A 125 -6.79 0.35 -0.09
CA LYS A 125 -8.05 0.12 -0.79
C LYS A 125 -9.01 1.28 -0.53
N LEU A 126 -9.26 2.08 -1.55
CA LEU A 126 -10.08 3.27 -1.44
C LEU A 126 -11.25 3.21 -2.40
N ASN A 127 -12.45 3.45 -1.88
CA ASN A 127 -13.62 3.68 -2.73
C ASN A 127 -13.58 5.08 -3.38
N ARG A 128 -14.39 5.27 -4.43
CA ARG A 128 -14.44 6.53 -5.21
C ARG A 128 -14.66 7.76 -4.35
N SER A 129 -15.57 7.68 -3.37
CA SER A 129 -15.89 8.79 -2.48
C SER A 129 -14.70 9.19 -1.61
N MET A 130 -14.01 8.22 -1.02
CA MET A 130 -12.83 8.45 -0.20
C MET A 130 -11.68 9.02 -1.04
N ARG A 131 -11.44 8.50 -2.26
CA ARG A 131 -10.41 9.03 -3.17
C ARG A 131 -10.65 10.49 -3.49
N LYS A 132 -11.88 10.86 -3.87
CA LYS A 132 -12.27 12.25 -4.13
C LYS A 132 -12.09 13.13 -2.89
N LYS A 133 -12.50 12.64 -1.72
CA LYS A 133 -12.36 13.35 -0.45
C LYS A 133 -10.90 13.67 -0.12
N LEU A 134 -10.00 12.71 -0.28
CA LEU A 134 -8.55 12.89 -0.08
C LEU A 134 -7.94 13.78 -1.17
N ARG A 135 -8.29 13.56 -2.45
CA ARG A 135 -7.83 14.37 -3.59
C ARG A 135 -8.18 15.85 -3.42
N ASN A 136 -9.35 16.16 -2.87
CA ASN A 136 -9.77 17.54 -2.62
C ASN A 136 -8.89 18.30 -1.60
N GLN A 137 -8.01 17.61 -0.87
CA GLN A 137 -7.04 18.22 0.03
C GLN A 137 -5.66 18.48 -0.63
N LEU A 138 -5.52 18.11 -1.90
CA LEU A 138 -4.41 18.49 -2.78
C LEU A 138 -4.67 19.85 -3.43
N GLY A 139 -3.64 20.45 -3.99
CA GLY A 139 -3.67 21.80 -4.57
C GLY A 139 -3.25 22.88 -3.58
N GLY A 140 -3.14 24.11 -4.09
CA GLY A 140 -2.58 25.25 -3.35
C GLY A 140 -1.09 25.08 -3.06
N ASN A 141 -0.67 25.41 -1.84
CA ASN A 141 0.73 25.22 -1.42
C ASN A 141 0.98 23.77 -1.00
N GLU A 142 1.67 23.03 -1.86
CA GLU A 142 2.01 21.62 -1.67
C GLU A 142 3.40 21.39 -1.04
N SER A 143 4.09 22.43 -0.59
CA SER A 143 5.46 22.33 -0.01
C SER A 143 5.54 21.45 1.23
N TRP A 144 4.41 21.23 1.92
CA TRP A 144 4.33 20.32 3.07
C TRP A 144 4.69 18.87 2.72
N MET A 145 4.55 18.45 1.45
CA MET A 145 4.97 17.12 1.01
C MET A 145 6.49 16.94 1.05
N LEU A 146 7.26 18.05 1.04
CA LEU A 146 8.72 18.00 1.14
C LEU A 146 9.21 17.44 2.49
N ASN A 147 8.37 17.46 3.53
CA ASN A 147 8.67 16.80 4.80
C ASN A 147 8.77 15.27 4.67
N PHE A 148 8.22 14.71 3.59
CA PHE A 148 8.18 13.28 3.30
C PHE A 148 8.98 12.91 2.04
N ASN A 149 9.64 13.88 1.40
CA ASN A 149 10.35 13.71 0.13
C ASN A 149 11.79 13.20 0.32
N LYS A 150 11.95 12.14 1.12
CA LYS A 150 13.23 11.47 1.35
C LYS A 150 12.99 10.04 1.78
N LYS A 151 13.88 9.14 1.36
CA LYS A 151 13.87 7.74 1.80
C LYS A 151 13.76 7.66 3.33
N TRP A 152 12.85 6.82 3.82
CA TRP A 152 12.58 6.60 5.25
C TRP A 152 11.96 7.77 6.01
N THR A 153 11.35 8.73 5.32
CA THR A 153 10.62 9.85 5.95
C THR A 153 9.12 9.74 5.72
N PHE A 154 8.54 8.56 5.98
CA PHE A 154 7.12 8.21 5.80
C PHE A 154 6.63 8.17 4.34
N GLU A 155 7.13 9.06 3.48
CA GLU A 155 6.85 9.10 2.04
C GLU A 155 5.34 9.12 1.74
N ASP A 156 4.80 8.16 1.00
CA ASP A 156 3.37 8.09 0.71
C ASP A 156 2.50 7.97 1.96
N GLU A 157 2.94 7.22 2.99
CA GLU A 157 2.20 7.06 4.24
C GLU A 157 1.99 8.42 4.93
N GLY A 158 3.01 9.28 4.88
CA GLY A 158 2.94 10.63 5.42
C GLY A 158 1.99 11.53 4.63
N ILE A 159 2.03 11.45 3.30
CA ILE A 159 1.13 12.20 2.43
C ILE A 159 -0.33 11.78 2.69
N MET A 160 -0.61 10.48 2.69
CA MET A 160 -1.95 9.93 2.95
C MET A 160 -2.48 10.32 4.33
N HIS A 161 -1.63 10.31 5.37
CA HIS A 161 -2.00 10.76 6.71
C HIS A 161 -2.41 12.24 6.74
N VAL A 162 -1.61 13.14 6.14
CA VAL A 162 -1.91 14.58 6.10
C VAL A 162 -3.20 14.85 5.32
N LEU A 163 -3.41 14.17 4.19
CA LEU A 163 -4.66 14.30 3.42
C LEU A 163 -5.86 13.83 4.25
N ALA A 164 -5.74 12.72 4.97
CA ALA A 164 -6.80 12.22 5.84
C ALA A 164 -7.13 13.19 6.98
N TYR A 165 -6.10 13.76 7.62
CA TYR A 165 -6.25 14.78 8.65
C TYR A 165 -7.00 16.01 8.15
N ARG A 166 -6.58 16.57 7.00
CA ARG A 166 -7.22 17.74 6.39
C ARG A 166 -8.65 17.46 5.92
N ALA A 167 -8.91 16.24 5.46
CA ALA A 167 -10.24 15.77 5.10
C ALA A 167 -11.18 15.54 6.31
N GLY A 168 -10.69 15.75 7.54
CA GLY A 168 -11.46 15.50 8.76
C GLY A 168 -11.81 14.03 8.96
N ILE A 169 -11.02 13.11 8.39
CA ILE A 169 -11.15 11.67 8.66
C ILE A 169 -10.52 11.42 10.03
N THR A 170 -11.28 10.82 10.93
CA THR A 170 -10.83 10.55 12.29
C THR A 170 -10.68 9.05 12.53
N MET A 171 -9.97 8.67 13.59
CA MET A 171 -9.88 7.30 14.10
C MET A 171 -11.24 6.66 14.46
N LYS A 172 -12.32 7.46 14.53
CA LYS A 172 -13.70 7.00 14.74
C LYS A 172 -14.45 6.71 13.44
N THR A 173 -13.86 6.99 12.28
CA THR A 173 -14.46 6.64 11.00
C THR A 173 -14.48 5.12 10.90
N ASP A 174 -15.60 4.56 10.46
CA ASP A 174 -15.71 3.11 10.31
C ASP A 174 -14.81 2.59 9.18
N ASN A 175 -14.43 1.31 9.27
CA ASN A 175 -13.75 0.55 8.21
C ASN A 175 -12.45 1.21 7.70
N LEU A 176 -11.65 1.80 8.61
CA LEU A 176 -10.34 2.37 8.26
C LEU A 176 -9.24 1.33 8.10
N PHE A 177 -9.28 0.24 8.85
CA PHE A 177 -8.15 -0.68 8.97
C PHE A 177 -8.52 -2.08 8.49
N MET A 178 -7.67 -2.64 7.63
CA MET A 178 -7.80 -4.01 7.17
C MET A 178 -7.23 -4.98 8.23
N ASP A 179 -7.73 -6.21 8.23
CA ASP A 179 -7.09 -7.30 8.98
C ASP A 179 -5.64 -7.49 8.51
N ASN A 180 -4.72 -7.70 9.46
CA ASN A 180 -3.29 -7.82 9.20
C ASN A 180 -2.94 -8.91 8.18
N LYS A 181 -3.78 -9.94 8.01
CA LYS A 181 -3.54 -10.98 7.00
C LYS A 181 -3.46 -10.41 5.58
N TRP A 182 -4.13 -9.29 5.30
CA TRP A 182 -4.11 -8.63 3.99
C TRP A 182 -2.83 -7.84 3.72
N CYS A 183 -1.90 -7.80 4.67
CA CYS A 183 -0.57 -7.23 4.48
C CYS A 183 0.40 -7.92 5.43
N GLN A 184 0.65 -9.20 5.17
CA GLN A 184 1.48 -10.03 6.03
C GLN A 184 2.92 -10.04 5.52
N ASP A 185 3.87 -9.65 6.38
CA ASP A 185 5.29 -9.82 6.07
C ASP A 185 5.65 -11.30 5.87
N SER A 186 6.47 -11.61 4.86
CA SER A 186 6.87 -12.98 4.47
C SER A 186 7.51 -13.82 5.58
N PHE A 187 8.05 -13.18 6.60
CA PHE A 187 8.69 -13.85 7.74
C PHE A 187 7.70 -14.22 8.87
N LEU A 188 6.44 -13.83 8.75
CA LEU A 188 5.41 -14.15 9.75
C LEU A 188 4.86 -15.57 9.53
N PRO A 189 4.44 -16.26 10.60
CA PRO A 189 3.94 -17.64 10.50
C PRO A 189 2.70 -17.79 9.60
N ASN A 190 2.53 -18.99 9.05
CA ASN A 190 1.39 -19.39 8.21
C ASN A 190 1.13 -18.48 6.98
N PRO A 191 2.16 -18.16 6.17
CA PRO A 191 2.00 -17.29 5.01
C PRO A 191 1.00 -17.84 3.97
N GLU A 192 0.73 -19.15 3.95
CA GLU A 192 -0.31 -19.76 3.12
C GLU A 192 -1.74 -19.30 3.45
N LYS A 193 -1.95 -18.69 4.63
CA LYS A 193 -3.25 -18.14 5.08
C LYS A 193 -3.37 -16.63 4.91
N ALA A 194 -2.33 -15.97 4.37
CA ALA A 194 -2.35 -14.53 4.14
C ALA A 194 -3.35 -14.15 3.03
N GLY A 195 -3.82 -12.91 3.06
CA GLY A 195 -4.47 -12.27 1.91
C GLY A 195 -3.43 -11.74 0.93
N PHE A 196 -2.43 -11.01 1.42
CA PHE A 196 -1.25 -10.67 0.63
C PHE A 196 0.01 -10.85 1.48
N ILE A 197 1.08 -11.30 0.83
CA ILE A 197 2.40 -11.46 1.40
C ILE A 197 3.29 -10.32 0.91
N HIS A 198 3.82 -9.52 1.83
CA HIS A 198 4.89 -8.56 1.55
C HIS A 198 6.23 -9.28 1.62
N VAL A 199 6.93 -9.45 0.50
CA VAL A 199 8.25 -10.10 0.50
C VAL A 199 9.30 -9.16 1.07
N ARG A 200 9.73 -9.43 2.31
CA ARG A 200 10.71 -8.61 3.03
C ARG A 200 12.13 -9.15 2.85
N LYS A 201 13.14 -8.35 3.19
CA LYS A 201 14.53 -8.84 3.32
C LYS A 201 14.73 -9.70 4.58
N LYS A 202 13.97 -9.41 5.63
CA LYS A 202 14.04 -10.13 6.92
C LYS A 202 13.55 -11.57 6.79
N ILE A 203 14.27 -12.49 7.44
CA ILE A 203 13.92 -13.92 7.50
C ILE A 203 13.03 -14.21 8.72
N LYS A 204 13.21 -13.49 9.82
CA LYS A 204 12.41 -13.58 11.05
C LYS A 204 12.40 -12.25 11.80
N PRO A 205 11.46 -12.02 12.74
CA PRO A 205 11.46 -10.82 13.58
C PRO A 205 12.79 -10.67 14.33
N GLY A 206 13.46 -9.52 14.17
CA GLY A 206 14.75 -9.22 14.81
C GLY A 206 15.92 -10.12 14.37
N GLY A 207 15.74 -10.90 13.31
CA GLY A 207 16.74 -11.85 12.82
C GLY A 207 17.57 -11.34 11.63
N PRO A 208 18.33 -12.25 11.00
CA PRO A 208 19.12 -11.94 9.82
C PRO A 208 18.25 -11.50 8.63
N GLU A 209 18.90 -10.78 7.72
CA GLU A 209 18.34 -10.36 6.44
C GLU A 209 19.03 -11.12 5.30
N GLN A 210 18.30 -11.32 4.21
CA GLN A 210 18.81 -11.82 2.94
C GLN A 210 18.17 -11.05 1.77
N GLU A 211 18.58 -11.35 0.55
CA GLU A 211 17.96 -10.73 -0.62
C GLU A 211 16.50 -11.18 -0.74
N LYS A 212 15.64 -10.24 -1.16
CA LYS A 212 14.19 -10.51 -1.25
C LYS A 212 13.88 -11.69 -2.17
N ILE A 213 14.68 -11.87 -3.23
CA ILE A 213 14.50 -12.95 -4.18
C ILE A 213 14.66 -14.31 -3.50
N ASP A 214 15.59 -14.45 -2.55
CA ASP A 214 15.80 -15.71 -1.83
C ASP A 214 14.61 -16.04 -0.92
N ASN A 215 14.00 -15.01 -0.30
CA ASN A 215 12.77 -15.16 0.47
C ASN A 215 11.58 -15.56 -0.44
N LEU A 216 11.45 -14.95 -1.61
CA LEU A 216 10.44 -15.33 -2.60
C LEU A 216 10.60 -16.79 -3.04
N ARG A 217 11.83 -17.19 -3.40
CA ARG A 217 12.15 -18.56 -3.82
C ARG A 217 11.87 -19.58 -2.72
N THR A 218 12.06 -19.21 -1.45
CA THR A 218 11.70 -20.06 -0.31
C THR A 218 10.20 -20.31 -0.25
N LEU A 219 9.38 -19.27 -0.44
CA LEU A 219 7.92 -19.39 -0.47
C LEU A 219 7.43 -20.22 -1.67
N GLN A 220 8.04 -20.04 -2.84
CA GLN A 220 7.72 -20.82 -4.04
C GLN A 220 8.10 -22.29 -3.90
N LYS A 221 9.29 -22.59 -3.37
CA LYS A 221 9.73 -23.97 -3.11
C LYS A 221 8.80 -24.69 -2.13
N ALA A 222 8.21 -23.95 -1.19
CA ALA A 222 7.22 -24.45 -0.25
C ALA A 222 5.80 -24.57 -0.85
N GLY A 223 5.59 -24.14 -2.10
CA GLY A 223 4.29 -24.18 -2.77
C GLY A 223 3.29 -23.14 -2.28
N ILE A 224 3.75 -22.11 -1.56
CA ILE A 224 2.89 -21.04 -1.02
C ILE A 224 2.57 -19.99 -2.08
N ILE A 225 3.56 -19.62 -2.89
CA ILE A 225 3.43 -18.71 -4.04
C ILE A 225 3.73 -19.53 -5.30
N GLU A 226 3.05 -19.21 -6.40
CA GLU A 226 3.32 -19.82 -7.72
C GLU A 226 4.62 -19.34 -8.39
#